data_AF-A0A839W4P4-F1
#
_entry.id   AF-A0A839W4P4-F1
#
_cell.length_a   1.000
_cell.length_b   1.000
_cell.length_c   1.000
_cell.angle_alpha   90.00
_cell.angle_beta   90.00
_cell.angle_gamma   90.00
#
_symmetry.space_group_name_H-M   'P 1'
#
loop_
_entity.id
_entity.type
_entity.pdbx_description
1 polymer ?
#
loop_
_entity_poly.entity_id
_entity_poly.type
_entity_poly.pdbx_seq_one_letter_code
_entity_poly.pdbx_strand_id
1 'polypeptide(L)'
;MKPVVVFAHPRSGSFIRQAAGAYVDELEQYGHTVEVRDLYTIGFNPVLSEEELAGKGPVPGRKQVFRRHGPEGRIEADRLSTLDSDEEGQPLLVPVMRGGRRVVALPGLQAIRAHAAAELASLPEALSHRTSGPPLHVEIAPTLERLAREEDRRVDTA
;
A
#
# COMPACT_ATOMS: atom_id res chain seq x y z
N MET A 1 18.30 11.36 14.97
CA MET A 1 18.07 10.59 13.71
C MET A 1 17.54 11.58 12.66
N LYS A 2 17.70 11.31 11.35
CA LYS A 2 17.19 12.17 10.29
C LYS A 2 16.00 11.51 9.56
N PRO A 3 14.78 11.49 10.15
CA PRO A 3 13.62 10.86 9.54
C PRO A 3 13.17 11.61 8.28
N VAL A 4 12.63 10.87 7.31
CA VAL A 4 12.00 11.42 6.11
C VAL A 4 10.49 11.29 6.24
N VAL A 5 9.77 12.41 6.09
CA VAL A 5 8.30 12.45 6.06
C VAL A 5 7.86 12.69 4.63
N VAL A 6 7.17 11.73 4.03
CA VAL A 6 6.65 11.80 2.66
C VAL A 6 5.13 11.94 2.72
N PHE A 7 4.57 12.90 2.00
CA PHE A 7 3.12 13.04 1.86
C PHE A 7 2.76 13.54 0.44
N ALA A 8 1.49 13.41 0.07
CA ALA A 8 1.00 13.83 -1.24
C ALA A 8 -0.40 14.42 -1.12
N HIS A 9 -0.55 15.73 -1.36
CA HIS A 9 -1.88 16.33 -1.52
C HIS A 9 -1.80 17.63 -2.35
N PRO A 10 -2.64 17.80 -3.39
CA PRO A 10 -2.58 18.98 -4.27
C PRO A 10 -3.07 20.30 -3.63
N ARG A 11 -3.49 20.28 -2.36
CA ARG A 11 -4.09 21.44 -1.66
C ARG A 11 -3.26 21.76 -0.43
N SER A 12 -2.79 23.00 -0.36
CA SER A 12 -1.99 23.53 0.76
C SER A 12 -2.74 23.56 2.09
N GLY A 13 -4.07 23.65 2.08
CA GLY A 13 -4.91 23.61 3.29
C GLY A 13 -5.41 22.22 3.69
N SER A 14 -4.96 21.15 3.04
CA SER A 14 -5.50 19.81 3.28
C SER A 14 -5.23 19.27 4.68
N PHE A 15 -6.13 18.40 5.15
CA PHE A 15 -5.92 17.64 6.38
C PHE A 15 -4.59 16.87 6.37
N ILE A 16 -4.22 16.25 5.24
CA ILE A 16 -2.96 15.48 5.11
C ILE A 16 -1.75 16.37 5.38
N ARG A 17 -1.73 17.58 4.83
CA ARG A 17 -0.62 18.53 5.07
C ARG A 17 -0.60 19.03 6.51
N GLN A 18 -1.77 19.28 7.12
CA GLN A 18 -1.84 19.66 8.53
C GLN A 18 -1.36 18.54 9.45
N ALA A 19 -1.76 17.30 9.19
CA ALA A 19 -1.33 16.12 9.93
C ALA A 19 0.18 15.87 9.77
N ALA A 20 0.71 16.00 8.55
CA ALA A 20 2.15 15.93 8.30
C ALA A 20 2.92 17.02 9.06
N GLY A 21 2.40 18.26 9.07
CA GLY A 21 2.96 19.38 9.83
C GLY A 21 3.02 19.07 11.33
N ALA A 22 1.90 18.68 11.93
CA ALA A 22 1.86 18.34 13.36
C ALA A 22 2.84 17.21 13.74
N TYR A 23 3.01 16.21 12.85
CA TYR A 23 3.97 15.14 13.07
C TYR A 23 5.44 15.62 12.95
N VAL A 24 5.74 16.48 11.97
CA VAL A 24 7.07 17.09 11.82
C VAL A 24 7.40 17.95 13.05
N ASP A 25 6.47 18.79 13.49
CA ASP A 25 6.65 19.66 14.65
C ASP A 25 7.00 18.84 15.91
N GLU A 26 6.34 17.71 16.12
CA GLU A 26 6.61 16.80 17.24
C GLU A 26 8.02 16.18 17.13
N LEU A 27 8.41 15.69 15.95
CA LEU A 27 9.74 15.10 15.74
C LEU A 27 10.86 16.12 15.97
N GLU A 28 10.67 17.36 15.53
CA GLU A 28 11.62 18.45 15.75
C GLU A 28 11.74 18.80 17.24
N GLN A 29 10.63 18.81 17.99
CA GLN A 29 10.64 18.99 19.45
C GLN A 29 11.46 17.90 20.18
N TYR A 30 11.47 16.67 19.66
CA TYR A 30 12.33 15.59 20.17
C TYR A 30 13.78 15.65 19.66
N GLY A 31 14.19 16.74 19.01
CA GLY A 31 15.56 16.97 18.54
C GLY A 31 15.94 16.20 17.28
N HIS A 32 14.95 15.79 16.47
CA HIS A 32 15.21 15.20 15.16
C HIS A 32 15.28 16.27 14.08
N THR A 33 16.18 16.09 13.12
CA THR A 33 16.19 16.90 11.89
C THR A 33 15.35 16.17 10.85
N VAL A 34 14.19 16.73 10.49
CA VAL A 34 13.24 16.06 9.60
C VAL A 34 13.41 16.53 8.15
N GLU A 35 13.40 15.60 7.20
CA GLU A 35 13.32 15.93 5.77
C GLU A 35 11.89 15.72 5.26
N VAL A 36 11.25 16.78 4.77
CA VAL A 36 9.88 16.71 4.27
C VAL A 36 9.87 16.64 2.74
N ARG A 37 9.15 15.65 2.19
CA ARG A 37 8.94 15.47 0.75
C ARG A 37 7.45 15.51 0.43
N ASP A 38 7.00 16.65 -0.11
CA ASP A 38 5.68 16.74 -0.75
C ASP A 38 5.79 16.30 -2.20
N LEU A 39 5.17 15.15 -2.52
CA LEU A 39 5.21 14.56 -3.85
C LEU A 39 4.72 15.54 -4.93
N TYR A 40 3.66 16.31 -4.68
CA TYR A 40 3.14 17.25 -5.68
C TYR A 40 4.06 18.46 -5.88
N THR A 41 4.77 18.90 -4.83
CA THR A 41 5.74 20.01 -4.96
C THR A 41 6.96 19.58 -5.77
N ILE A 42 7.32 18.29 -5.77
CA ILE A 42 8.43 17.75 -6.56
C ILE A 42 8.01 17.23 -7.95
N GLY A 43 6.79 17.55 -8.39
CA GLY A 43 6.31 17.22 -9.74
C GLY A 43 5.78 15.79 -9.92
N PHE A 44 5.49 15.06 -8.84
CA PHE A 44 4.82 13.77 -8.94
C PHE A 44 3.40 13.92 -9.49
N ASN A 45 3.04 13.10 -10.48
CA ASN A 45 1.68 12.94 -10.98
C ASN A 45 1.14 11.56 -10.54
N PRO A 46 0.05 11.50 -9.75
CA PRO A 46 -0.54 10.21 -9.36
C PRO A 46 -1.27 9.50 -10.51
N VAL A 47 -1.50 10.20 -11.63
CA VAL A 47 -2.10 9.63 -12.83
C VAL A 47 -0.96 9.15 -13.73
N LEU A 48 -0.94 7.85 -13.99
CA LEU A 48 0.00 7.24 -14.93
C LEU A 48 -0.21 7.80 -16.33
N SER A 49 0.88 8.18 -16.99
CA SER A 49 0.91 8.45 -18.43
C SER A 49 0.72 7.16 -19.24
N GLU A 50 0.39 7.29 -20.52
CA GLU A 50 0.29 6.14 -21.45
C GLU A 50 1.59 5.33 -21.51
N GLU A 51 2.74 6.01 -21.48
CA GLU A 51 4.06 5.38 -21.47
C GLU A 51 4.29 4.55 -20.19
N GLU A 52 3.91 5.08 -19.02
CA GLU A 52 3.98 4.37 -17.74
C GLU A 52 3.00 3.18 -17.69
N LEU A 53 1.92 3.23 -18.47
CA LEU A 53 0.89 2.20 -18.53
C LEU A 53 1.26 1.03 -19.44
N ALA A 54 2.01 1.28 -20.51
CA ALA A 54 2.34 0.30 -21.55
C ALA A 54 3.09 -0.96 -21.05
N GLY A 55 3.73 -0.89 -19.87
CA GLY A 55 4.43 -2.04 -19.27
C GLY A 55 3.59 -2.90 -18.31
N LYS A 56 2.50 -2.34 -17.76
CA LYS A 56 1.58 -2.99 -16.82
C LYS A 56 0.22 -2.29 -16.93
N GLY A 57 -0.64 -2.82 -17.81
CA GLY A 57 -1.99 -2.28 -17.98
C GLY A 57 -2.71 -2.11 -16.63
N PRO A 58 -3.61 -1.12 -16.51
CA PRO A 58 -4.26 -0.84 -15.25
C PRO A 58 -5.11 -2.03 -14.87
N VAL A 59 -4.95 -2.54 -13.64
CA VAL A 59 -5.80 -3.62 -13.14
C VAL A 59 -7.15 -3.01 -12.74
N PRO A 60 -8.25 -3.26 -13.47
CA PRO A 60 -9.51 -2.57 -13.22
C PRO A 60 -10.20 -3.04 -11.94
N GLY A 61 -11.27 -2.33 -11.59
CA GLY A 61 -12.17 -2.72 -10.50
C GLY A 61 -11.64 -2.48 -9.09
N ARG A 62 -12.53 -2.76 -8.12
CA ARG A 62 -12.23 -2.74 -6.69
C ARG A 62 -11.44 -4.00 -6.35
N LYS A 63 -10.28 -3.83 -5.69
CA LYS A 63 -9.31 -4.90 -5.46
C LYS A 63 -9.20 -5.27 -3.99
N GLN A 64 -8.76 -6.50 -3.74
CA GLN A 64 -8.33 -7.03 -2.46
C GLN A 64 -6.96 -7.72 -2.64
N VAL A 65 -6.16 -7.75 -1.57
CA VAL A 65 -4.91 -8.49 -1.50
C VAL A 65 -5.05 -9.60 -0.47
N PHE A 66 -4.69 -10.83 -0.84
CA PHE A 66 -4.72 -12.00 0.03
C PHE A 66 -3.29 -12.53 0.21
N ARG A 67 -2.83 -12.62 1.45
CA ARG A 67 -1.49 -13.11 1.78
C ARG A 67 -1.53 -14.59 2.11
N ARG A 68 -0.74 -15.39 1.42
CA ARG A 68 -0.52 -16.80 1.76
C ARG A 68 0.79 -16.95 2.50
N HIS A 69 0.77 -17.80 3.52
CA HIS A 69 1.95 -18.20 4.25
C HIS A 69 2.26 -19.66 3.91
N GLY A 70 3.52 -19.95 3.63
CA GLY A 70 4.00 -21.30 3.40
C GLY A 70 4.25 -22.06 4.71
N PRO A 71 4.87 -23.24 4.62
CA PRO A 71 5.38 -23.95 5.79
C PRO A 71 6.28 -23.04 6.63
N GLU A 72 6.25 -23.20 7.96
CA GLU A 72 6.97 -22.34 8.94
C GLU A 72 6.38 -20.93 9.14
N GLY A 73 5.24 -20.60 8.53
CA GLY A 73 4.55 -19.32 8.75
C GLY A 73 5.21 -18.12 8.06
N ARG A 74 6.10 -18.37 7.07
CA ARG A 74 6.70 -17.34 6.24
C ARG A 74 5.78 -16.96 5.08
N ILE A 75 5.81 -15.71 4.64
CA ILE A 75 5.04 -15.24 3.49
C ILE A 75 5.52 -15.99 2.24
N GLU A 76 4.60 -16.62 1.53
CA GLU A 76 4.90 -17.31 0.27
C GLU A 76 4.60 -16.41 -0.92
N ALA A 77 3.39 -15.84 -0.96
CA ALA A 77 2.95 -14.96 -2.03
C ALA A 77 1.77 -14.08 -1.57
N ASP A 78 1.60 -12.95 -2.25
CA ASP A 78 0.37 -12.16 -2.21
C ASP A 78 -0.44 -12.43 -3.48
N ARG A 79 -1.76 -12.57 -3.36
CA ARG A 79 -2.69 -12.66 -4.49
C ARG A 79 -3.55 -11.40 -4.58
N LEU A 80 -3.52 -10.75 -5.73
CA LEU A 80 -4.40 -9.62 -6.05
C LEU A 80 -5.66 -10.14 -6.74
N SER A 81 -6.84 -9.87 -6.17
CA SER A 81 -8.14 -10.30 -6.74
C SER A 81 -9.17 -9.18 -6.64
N THR A 82 -10.38 -9.42 -7.14
CA THR A 82 -11.50 -8.49 -6.96
C THR A 82 -11.92 -8.46 -5.49
N LEU A 83 -12.46 -7.32 -5.03
CA LEU A 83 -12.84 -7.14 -3.62
C LEU A 83 -13.84 -8.19 -3.13
N ASP A 84 -14.74 -8.61 -4.00
CA ASP A 84 -15.82 -9.54 -3.68
C ASP A 84 -15.43 -11.01 -3.89
N SER A 85 -14.16 -11.29 -4.22
CA SER A 85 -13.64 -12.65 -4.35
C SER A 85 -13.41 -13.31 -2.99
N ASP A 86 -13.61 -14.62 -2.94
CA ASP A 86 -13.18 -15.49 -1.86
C ASP A 86 -11.91 -16.24 -2.30
N GLU A 87 -10.75 -15.66 -2.01
CA GLU A 87 -9.44 -16.26 -2.34
C GLU A 87 -8.80 -16.87 -1.11
N GLU A 88 -7.97 -17.88 -1.31
CA GLU A 88 -7.15 -18.46 -0.26
C GLU A 88 -6.11 -17.45 0.29
N GLY A 89 -6.00 -17.39 1.61
CA GLY A 89 -5.04 -16.55 2.33
C GLY A 89 -5.71 -15.51 3.22
N GLN A 90 -4.88 -14.72 3.91
CA GLN A 90 -5.34 -13.67 4.79
C GLN A 90 -5.64 -12.39 3.99
N PRO A 91 -6.87 -11.83 4.06
CA PRO A 91 -7.15 -10.55 3.43
C PRO A 91 -6.39 -9.42 4.16
N LEU A 92 -5.64 -8.61 3.41
CA LEU A 92 -4.80 -7.54 3.97
C LEU A 92 -5.51 -6.20 4.04
N LEU A 93 -6.43 -5.90 3.11
CA LEU A 93 -7.22 -4.67 3.17
C LEU A 93 -8.43 -4.88 4.09
N VAL A 94 -8.40 -4.19 5.23
CA VAL A 94 -9.46 -4.21 6.23
C VAL A 94 -10.25 -2.89 6.24
N PRO A 95 -11.59 -2.94 6.40
CA PRO A 95 -12.40 -1.73 6.45
C PRO A 95 -12.14 -0.96 7.75
N VAL A 96 -11.54 0.23 7.65
CA VAL A 96 -11.30 1.11 8.81
C VAL A 96 -12.38 2.19 8.97
N MET A 97 -13.12 2.50 7.91
CA MET A 97 -14.17 3.51 7.86
C MET A 97 -15.34 3.06 6.97
N ARG A 98 -16.58 3.37 7.37
CA ARG A 98 -17.79 3.21 6.56
C ARG A 98 -18.70 4.43 6.76
N GLY A 99 -19.18 5.01 5.67
CA GLY A 99 -20.05 6.20 5.73
C GLY A 99 -19.45 7.37 6.52
N GLY A 100 -18.14 7.61 6.40
CA GLY A 100 -17.44 8.67 7.13
C GLY A 100 -17.20 8.39 8.62
N ARG A 101 -17.59 7.21 9.13
CA ARG A 101 -17.40 6.82 10.53
C ARG A 101 -16.39 5.69 10.64
N ARG A 102 -15.50 5.79 11.62
CA ARG A 102 -14.53 4.73 11.94
C ARG A 102 -15.28 3.50 12.43
N VAL A 103 -14.93 2.32 11.93
CA VAL A 103 -15.58 1.04 12.30
C VAL A 103 -14.68 0.11 13.12
N VAL A 104 -13.42 0.49 13.32
CA VAL A 104 -12.45 -0.24 14.15
C VAL A 104 -11.76 0.73 15.10
N ALA A 105 -11.34 0.27 16.28
CA ALA A 105 -10.50 1.05 17.16
C ALA A 105 -9.09 1.22 16.56
N LEU A 106 -8.42 2.33 16.87
CA LEU A 106 -7.01 2.49 16.49
C LEU A 106 -6.14 1.64 17.42
N PRO A 107 -5.18 0.86 16.89
CA PRO A 107 -4.25 0.13 17.73
C PRO A 107 -3.34 1.11 18.48
N GLY A 108 -2.98 0.77 19.72
CA GLY A 108 -1.94 1.50 20.46
C GLY A 108 -0.54 1.23 19.88
N LEU A 109 0.42 2.09 20.18
CA LEU A 109 1.80 1.99 19.65
C LEU A 109 2.47 0.65 19.93
N GLN A 110 2.23 0.05 21.11
CA GLN A 110 2.78 -1.27 21.45
C GLN A 110 2.23 -2.37 20.55
N ALA A 111 0.92 -2.33 20.25
CA ALA A 111 0.30 -3.28 19.33
C ALA A 111 0.82 -3.11 17.91
N ILE A 112 1.01 -1.86 17.45
CA ILE A 112 1.62 -1.57 16.15
C ILE A 112 3.05 -2.12 16.07
N ARG A 113 3.86 -1.92 17.12
CA ARG A 113 5.24 -2.44 17.18
C ARG A 113 5.26 -3.98 17.15
N ALA A 114 4.38 -4.62 17.92
CA ALA A 114 4.29 -6.08 17.95
C ALA A 114 3.87 -6.65 16.58
N HIS A 115 2.89 -6.02 15.93
CA HIS A 115 2.46 -6.40 14.58
C HIS A 115 3.60 -6.24 13.57
N ALA A 116 4.28 -5.09 13.55
CA ALA A 116 5.42 -4.87 12.65
C ALA A 116 6.55 -5.89 12.86
N ALA A 117 6.85 -6.24 14.11
CA ALA A 117 7.85 -7.26 14.42
C ALA A 117 7.44 -8.65 13.92
N ALA A 118 6.16 -9.02 14.07
CA ALA A 118 5.63 -10.29 13.57
C ALA A 118 5.65 -10.35 12.03
N GLU A 119 5.22 -9.28 11.34
CA GLU A 119 5.27 -9.19 9.88
C GLU A 119 6.72 -9.30 9.36
N LEU A 120 7.67 -8.61 9.99
CA LEU A 120 9.09 -8.72 9.63
C LEU A 120 9.64 -10.13 9.84
N ALA A 121 9.25 -10.80 10.93
CA ALA A 121 9.66 -12.18 11.20
C ALA A 121 9.06 -13.19 10.20
N SER A 122 7.92 -12.86 9.59
CA SER A 122 7.27 -13.69 8.57
C SER A 122 7.89 -13.53 7.17
N LEU A 123 8.78 -12.55 6.94
CA LEU A 123 9.37 -12.35 5.62
C LEU A 123 10.18 -13.59 5.17
N PRO A 124 10.19 -13.91 3.86
CA PRO A 124 11.16 -14.82 3.28
C PRO A 124 12.59 -14.41 3.67
N GLU A 125 13.47 -15.39 3.83
CA GLU A 125 14.86 -15.14 4.22
C GLU A 125 15.55 -14.15 3.27
N ALA A 126 15.32 -14.29 1.97
CA ALA A 126 15.85 -13.38 0.94
C ALA A 126 15.42 -11.92 1.10
N LEU A 127 14.30 -11.66 1.79
CA LEU A 127 13.76 -10.32 2.07
C LEU A 127 14.03 -9.87 3.52
N SER A 128 14.54 -10.75 4.38
CA SER A 128 14.77 -10.47 5.80
C SER A 128 15.99 -9.57 6.06
N HIS A 129 16.96 -9.54 5.14
CA HIS A 129 18.14 -8.69 5.23
C HIS A 129 17.99 -7.40 4.42
N ARG A 130 18.41 -6.28 5.01
CA ARG A 130 18.49 -4.97 4.34
C ARG A 130 19.57 -5.07 3.26
N THR A 131 19.15 -5.39 2.04
CA THR A 131 19.64 -4.92 0.72
C THR A 131 19.60 -6.09 -0.28
N SER A 132 18.63 -6.02 -1.20
CA SER A 132 18.52 -6.81 -2.44
C SER A 132 18.20 -8.31 -2.30
N GLY A 133 16.90 -8.61 -2.27
CA GLY A 133 16.33 -9.92 -2.66
C GLY A 133 15.33 -9.74 -3.81
N PRO A 134 14.95 -10.81 -4.53
CA PRO A 134 13.87 -10.72 -5.50
C PRO A 134 12.59 -10.22 -4.79
N PRO A 135 11.76 -9.41 -5.46
CA PRO A 135 10.53 -8.91 -4.85
C PRO A 135 9.62 -10.06 -4.42
N LEU A 136 8.80 -9.82 -3.40
CA LEU A 136 7.77 -10.77 -3.00
C LEU A 136 6.90 -11.13 -4.22
N HIS A 137 6.61 -12.42 -4.39
CA HIS A 137 5.80 -12.88 -5.50
C HIS A 137 4.36 -12.36 -5.36
N VAL A 138 3.84 -11.77 -6.44
CA VAL A 138 2.46 -11.31 -6.54
C VAL A 138 1.76 -12.04 -7.68
N GLU A 139 0.69 -12.75 -7.37
CA GLU A 139 -0.17 -13.43 -8.34
C GLU A 139 -1.39 -12.56 -8.66
N ILE A 140 -1.73 -12.44 -9.94
CA ILE A 140 -2.98 -11.83 -10.37
C ILE A 140 -4.03 -12.94 -10.48
N ALA A 141 -5.14 -12.81 -9.76
CA ALA A 141 -6.21 -13.80 -9.80
C ALA A 141 -6.90 -13.82 -11.18
N PRO A 142 -7.36 -14.98 -11.67
CA PRO A 142 -8.06 -15.10 -12.95
C PRO A 142 -9.31 -14.21 -13.06
N THR A 143 -9.97 -13.94 -11.94
CA THR A 143 -11.12 -13.02 -11.85
C THR A 143 -10.75 -11.61 -12.30
N LEU A 144 -9.55 -11.16 -11.94
CA LEU A 144 -9.04 -9.84 -12.20
C LEU A 144 -8.48 -9.72 -13.63
N GLU A 145 -7.82 -10.78 -14.12
CA GLU A 145 -7.41 -10.89 -15.53
C GLU A 145 -8.62 -10.85 -16.47
N ARG A 146 -9.70 -11.55 -16.13
CA ARG A 146 -10.93 -11.52 -16.91
C ARG A 146 -11.53 -10.12 -16.95
N LEU A 147 -11.57 -9.43 -15.81
CA LEU A 147 -12.06 -8.05 -15.76
C LEU A 147 -11.20 -7.10 -16.61
N ALA A 148 -9.88 -7.25 -16.59
CA ALA A 148 -8.97 -6.48 -17.46
C ALA A 148 -9.33 -6.65 -18.94
N ARG A 149 -9.45 -7.91 -19.41
CA ARG A 149 -9.82 -8.19 -20.79
C ARG A 149 -11.21 -7.66 -21.17
N GLU A 150 -12.15 -7.64 -20.24
CA GLU A 150 -13.48 -7.08 -20.47
C GLU A 150 -13.45 -5.56 -20.61
N GLU A 151 -12.67 -4.85 -19.78
CA GLU A 151 -12.51 -3.41 -19.90
C GLU A 151 -11.71 -3.02 -21.16
N ASP A 152 -10.64 -3.73 -21.49
CA ASP A 152 -9.86 -3.47 -22.72
C ASP A 152 -10.75 -3.56 -23.97
N ARG A 153 -11.61 -4.58 -24.07
CA ARG A 153 -12.58 -4.70 -25.16
C ARG A 153 -13.56 -3.54 -25.23
N ARG A 154 -13.98 -2.98 -24.09
CA ARG A 154 -14.91 -1.84 -24.08
C ARG A 154 -14.24 -0.57 -24.59
N VAL A 155 -12.97 -0.37 -24.24
CA VAL A 155 -12.18 0.77 -24.70
C VAL A 155 -11.89 0.66 -26.20
N ASP A 156 -11.55 -0.53 -26.72
CA ASP A 156 -11.31 -0.74 -28.15
C ASP A 156 -12.55 -0.58 -29.05
N THR A 157 -13.75 -0.66 -28.47
CA THR A 157 -15.02 -0.53 -29.21
C THR A 157 -15.63 0.88 -29.13
N ALA A 158 -15.01 1.79 -28.35
CA ALA A 158 -15.47 3.16 -28.12
C ALA A 158 -14.73 4.19 -28.99
#